data_AF-A0A1Z4BNK7-F1
#
_entry.id   AF-A0A1Z4BNK7-F1
#
_cell.length_a   1.000
_cell.length_b   1.000
_cell.length_c   1.000
_cell.angle_alpha   90.00
_cell.angle_beta   90.00
_cell.angle_gamma   90.00
#
_symmetry.space_group_name_H-M   'P 1'
#
loop_
_entity.id
_entity.type
_entity.pdbx_description
1 polymer ?
#
loop_
_entity_poly.entity_id
_entity_poly.type
_entity_poly.pdbx_seq_one_letter_code
_entity_poly.pdbx_strand_id
1 'polypeptide(L)'
;MMRYSKEIVNQIEIIDEVLYSLNLPSILKNKYFVTDTISCENYLKLHYNKPNNIFFSIILNSFEIQIDIDEAKEILDLSLSSPKEEKYFKEFVKILFTSFIRIKKYGKYYIKISFFNQKRECVKTIRYIKINSFSLNFKATLKEYAPLYLSW
;
A
#
# COMPACT_ATOMS: atom_id res chain seq x y z
N MET A 1 -8.17 -5.76 24.92
CA MET A 1 -7.27 -6.04 23.79
C MET A 1 -8.10 -6.76 22.74
N MET A 2 -8.34 -6.12 21.59
CA MET A 2 -9.12 -6.74 20.51
C MET A 2 -8.35 -7.96 20.02
N ARG A 3 -8.98 -9.14 20.03
CA ARG A 3 -8.41 -10.34 19.43
C ARG A 3 -8.84 -10.35 17.97
N TYR A 4 -7.88 -10.35 17.05
CA TYR A 4 -8.13 -10.53 15.63
C TYR A 4 -8.21 -12.02 15.30
N SER A 5 -8.88 -12.35 14.21
CA SER A 5 -8.94 -13.71 13.66
C SER A 5 -7.54 -14.23 13.32
N LYS A 6 -7.39 -15.55 13.23
CA LYS A 6 -6.11 -16.18 12.87
C LYS A 6 -5.60 -15.72 11.51
N GLU A 7 -6.51 -15.52 10.57
CA GLU A 7 -6.22 -15.05 9.22
C GLU A 7 -5.61 -13.66 9.24
N ILE A 8 -6.22 -12.72 9.99
CA ILE A 8 -5.66 -11.36 10.14
C ILE A 8 -4.32 -11.40 10.84
N VAL A 9 -4.15 -12.24 11.87
CA VAL A 9 -2.86 -12.38 12.57
C VAL A 9 -1.77 -12.86 11.60
N ASN A 10 -2.04 -13.88 10.78
CA ASN A 10 -1.08 -14.36 9.78
C ASN A 10 -0.75 -13.27 8.73
N GLN A 11 -1.75 -12.51 8.29
CA GLN A 11 -1.54 -11.40 7.35
C GLN A 11 -0.68 -10.29 7.96
N ILE A 12 -0.86 -9.99 9.25
CA ILE A 12 0.00 -9.06 10.00
C ILE A 12 1.44 -9.58 10.05
N GLU A 13 1.65 -10.87 10.34
CA GLU A 13 2.99 -11.48 10.39
C GLU A 13 3.72 -11.35 9.05
N ILE A 14 3.04 -11.60 7.93
CA ILE A 14 3.59 -11.44 6.58
C ILE A 14 4.08 -10.01 6.33
N ILE A 15 3.32 -9.00 6.77
CA ILE A 15 3.72 -7.59 6.65
C ILE A 15 4.89 -7.28 7.58
N ASP A 16 4.82 -7.76 8.82
CA ASP A 16 5.84 -7.53 9.85
C ASP A 16 7.19 -8.14 9.48
N GLU A 17 7.24 -9.26 8.77
CA GLU A 17 8.48 -9.79 8.20
C GLU A 17 9.16 -8.79 7.25
N VAL A 18 8.38 -8.13 6.38
CA VAL A 18 8.91 -7.12 5.46
C VAL A 18 9.39 -5.90 6.24
N LEU A 19 8.60 -5.42 7.21
CA LEU A 19 8.98 -4.29 8.05
C LEU A 19 10.25 -4.58 8.86
N TYR A 20 10.37 -5.78 9.42
CA TYR A 20 11.55 -6.23 10.14
C TYR A 20 12.78 -6.24 9.23
N SER A 21 12.66 -6.73 7.99
CA SER A 21 13.77 -6.68 7.01
C SER A 21 14.23 -5.26 6.65
N LEU A 22 13.40 -4.26 6.93
CA LEU A 22 13.67 -2.83 6.75
C LEU A 22 14.04 -2.12 8.05
N ASN A 23 14.27 -2.85 9.15
CA ASN A 23 14.50 -2.30 10.50
C ASN A 23 13.38 -1.37 10.98
N LEU A 24 12.14 -1.64 10.60
CA LEU A 24 10.96 -0.89 11.01
C LEU A 24 10.20 -1.62 12.14
N PRO A 25 9.51 -0.89 13.02
CA PRO A 25 8.62 -1.52 14.01
C PRO A 25 7.49 -2.27 13.32
N SER A 26 7.01 -3.34 13.96
CA SER A 26 5.77 -4.03 13.61
C SER A 26 4.63 -3.06 13.35
N ILE A 27 3.75 -3.38 12.41
CA ILE A 27 2.67 -2.53 11.92
C ILE A 27 1.78 -2.02 13.06
N LEU A 28 1.48 -2.87 14.06
CA LEU A 28 0.67 -2.51 15.22
C LEU A 28 1.42 -1.70 16.28
N LYS A 29 2.76 -1.68 16.24
CA LYS A 29 3.62 -0.93 17.17
C LYS A 29 4.16 0.36 16.55
N ASN A 30 3.99 0.54 15.25
CA ASN A 30 4.52 1.66 14.50
C ASN A 30 3.59 2.87 14.66
N LYS A 31 4.11 3.94 15.28
CA LYS A 31 3.33 5.16 15.60
C LYS A 31 2.68 5.87 14.41
N TYR A 32 3.11 5.58 13.19
CA TYR A 32 2.53 6.17 11.98
C TYR A 32 1.34 5.37 11.44
N PHE A 33 1.12 4.16 11.94
CA PHE A 33 -0.09 3.39 11.64
C PHE A 33 -1.16 3.66 12.69
N VAL A 34 -2.33 4.06 12.23
CA VAL A 34 -3.50 4.36 13.06
C VAL A 34 -4.62 3.40 12.68
N THR A 35 -5.12 2.66 13.66
CA THR A 35 -6.27 1.76 13.48
C THR A 35 -7.54 2.55 13.26
N ASP A 36 -8.27 2.24 12.18
CA ASP A 36 -9.58 2.81 11.91
C ASP A 36 -10.60 2.25 12.92
N THR A 37 -11.50 3.13 13.36
CA THR A 37 -12.60 2.84 14.29
C THR A 37 -13.53 1.70 13.85
N ILE A 38 -13.63 1.42 12.55
CA ILE A 38 -14.47 0.31 12.04
C ILE A 38 -13.80 -1.07 12.19
N SER A 39 -12.55 -1.12 12.66
CA SER A 39 -11.82 -2.38 12.81
C SER A 39 -12.48 -3.28 13.87
N CYS A 40 -12.61 -4.56 13.53
CA CYS A 40 -13.19 -5.60 14.37
C CYS A 40 -12.40 -6.91 14.20
N GLU A 41 -12.89 -8.00 14.80
CA GLU A 41 -12.20 -9.30 14.83
C GLU A 41 -11.75 -9.80 13.45
N ASN A 42 -12.62 -9.69 12.44
CA ASN A 42 -12.39 -10.20 11.07
C ASN A 42 -12.11 -9.09 10.05
N TYR A 43 -11.87 -7.86 10.52
CA TYR A 43 -11.59 -6.72 9.66
C TYR A 43 -10.65 -5.75 10.37
N LEU A 44 -9.45 -5.55 9.83
CA LEU A 44 -8.50 -4.57 10.35
C LEU A 44 -8.16 -3.58 9.25
N LYS A 45 -8.42 -2.29 9.51
CA LYS A 45 -8.00 -1.21 8.63
C LYS A 45 -7.03 -0.29 9.34
N LEU A 46 -5.86 -0.10 8.74
CA LEU A 46 -4.76 0.70 9.26
C LEU A 46 -4.44 1.82 8.28
N HIS A 47 -4.44 3.05 8.77
CA HIS A 47 -4.04 4.23 8.01
C HIS A 47 -2.58 4.56 8.30
N TYR A 48 -1.76 4.69 7.26
CA TYR A 48 -0.42 5.24 7.39
C TYR A 48 -0.47 6.77 7.29
N ASN A 49 -0.15 7.44 8.38
CA ASN A 49 -0.26 8.89 8.52
C ASN A 49 1.04 9.50 9.06
N LYS A 50 2.11 9.42 8.26
CA LYS A 50 3.35 10.17 8.50
C LYS A 50 3.26 11.54 7.80
N PRO A 51 3.51 12.66 8.49
CA PRO A 51 3.50 13.99 7.88
C PRO A 51 4.45 14.08 6.68
N ASN A 52 4.02 14.77 5.61
CA ASN A 52 4.77 14.97 4.36
C ASN A 52 5.07 13.70 3.55
N ASN A 53 4.49 12.56 3.92
CA ASN A 53 4.58 11.31 3.16
C ASN A 53 3.29 11.02 2.39
N ILE A 54 3.34 10.00 1.54
CA ILE A 54 2.14 9.50 0.88
C ILE A 54 1.21 8.89 1.92
N PHE A 55 -0.07 9.22 1.83
CA PHE A 55 -1.11 8.54 2.59
C PHE A 55 -1.51 7.25 1.89
N PHE A 56 -1.58 6.16 2.65
CA PHE A 56 -2.15 4.90 2.19
C PHE A 56 -2.81 4.18 3.36
N SER A 57 -3.68 3.22 3.03
CA SER A 57 -4.33 2.35 4.01
C SER A 57 -4.02 0.90 3.68
N ILE A 58 -3.85 0.08 4.70
CA ILE A 58 -3.80 -1.38 4.58
C ILE A 58 -5.08 -1.92 5.21
N ILE A 59 -5.83 -2.70 4.45
CA ILE A 59 -7.06 -3.34 4.87
C ILE A 59 -6.82 -4.84 4.85
N LEU A 60 -7.04 -5.47 5.99
CA LEU A 60 -6.91 -6.90 6.22
C LEU A 60 -8.29 -7.45 6.55
N ASN A 61 -8.73 -8.47 5.83
CA ASN A 61 -9.91 -9.23 6.19
C ASN A 61 -9.64 -10.73 6.00
N SER A 62 -10.60 -11.57 6.37
CA SER A 62 -10.43 -13.03 6.28
C SER A 62 -10.14 -13.57 4.88
N PHE A 63 -10.32 -12.76 3.83
CA PHE A 63 -10.18 -13.16 2.43
C PHE A 63 -9.05 -12.43 1.69
N GLU A 64 -8.79 -11.16 1.96
CA GLU A 64 -7.87 -10.37 1.13
C GLU A 64 -7.05 -9.38 1.94
N ILE A 65 -5.92 -8.99 1.36
CA ILE A 65 -5.20 -7.79 1.77
C ILE A 65 -5.34 -6.75 0.66
N GLN A 66 -5.86 -5.59 1.02
CA GLN A 66 -5.98 -4.45 0.12
C GLN A 66 -5.07 -3.32 0.59
N ILE A 67 -4.37 -2.70 -0.34
CA ILE A 67 -3.57 -1.49 -0.11
C ILE A 67 -4.17 -0.36 -0.95
N ASP A 68 -4.75 0.61 -0.25
CA ASP A 68 -5.32 1.81 -0.86
C ASP A 68 -4.30 2.93 -0.84
N ILE A 69 -3.91 3.44 -2.01
CA ILE A 69 -2.95 4.53 -2.17
C ILE A 69 -3.66 5.68 -2.87
N ASP A 70 -3.94 6.76 -2.13
CA ASP A 70 -4.79 7.84 -2.63
C ASP A 70 -6.17 7.29 -3.07
N GLU A 71 -6.72 7.71 -4.21
CA GLU A 71 -7.94 7.15 -4.81
C GLU A 71 -7.71 5.81 -5.57
N ALA A 72 -6.45 5.36 -5.73
CA ALA A 72 -6.17 4.09 -6.40
C ALA A 72 -6.13 2.95 -5.39
N LYS A 73 -6.76 1.83 -5.74
CA LYS A 73 -6.80 0.63 -4.91
C LYS A 73 -5.97 -0.47 -5.57
N GLU A 74 -5.02 -1.03 -4.85
CA GLU A 74 -4.40 -2.30 -5.20
C GLU A 74 -4.97 -3.37 -4.28
N ILE A 75 -5.78 -4.26 -4.83
CA ILE A 75 -6.36 -5.38 -4.10
C ILE A 75 -5.52 -6.61 -4.42
N LEU A 76 -5.00 -7.28 -3.39
CA LEU A 76 -4.31 -8.55 -3.52
C LEU A 76 -5.11 -9.59 -2.74
N ASP A 77 -5.76 -10.46 -3.51
CA ASP A 77 -6.41 -11.63 -2.94
C ASP A 77 -5.32 -12.54 -2.37
N LEU A 78 -5.28 -12.64 -1.05
CA LEU A 78 -4.36 -13.52 -0.32
C LEU A 78 -5.12 -14.69 0.33
N SER A 79 -6.43 -14.83 0.08
CA SER A 79 -7.21 -15.99 0.54
C SER A 79 -6.72 -17.30 -0.06
N LEU A 80 -5.87 -17.22 -1.09
CA LEU A 80 -5.44 -18.36 -1.89
C LEU A 80 -3.95 -18.68 -1.74
N SER A 81 -3.32 -18.33 -0.61
CA SER A 81 -2.10 -18.92 -0.04
C SER A 81 -1.14 -19.63 -1.01
N SER A 82 -0.78 -19.00 -2.12
CA SER A 82 0.29 -19.50 -2.98
C SER A 82 1.59 -18.83 -2.55
N PRO A 83 2.70 -19.57 -2.37
CA PRO A 83 4.00 -18.97 -2.07
C PRO A 83 4.41 -17.87 -3.07
N LYS A 84 3.85 -17.91 -4.27
CA LYS A 84 4.03 -16.91 -5.32
C LYS A 84 3.32 -15.59 -5.01
N GLU A 85 2.05 -15.63 -4.59
CA GLU A 85 1.28 -14.43 -4.23
C GLU A 85 1.83 -13.78 -2.97
N GLU A 86 2.19 -14.57 -1.96
CA GLU A 86 2.84 -14.07 -0.75
C GLU A 86 4.16 -13.35 -1.10
N LYS A 87 5.00 -13.97 -1.94
CA LYS A 87 6.24 -13.34 -2.39
C LYS A 87 5.98 -12.02 -3.13
N TYR A 88 5.01 -12.01 -4.04
CA TYR A 88 4.64 -10.80 -4.78
C TYR A 88 4.10 -9.70 -3.85
N PHE A 89 3.30 -10.07 -2.85
CA PHE A 89 2.81 -9.16 -1.83
C PHE A 89 3.96 -8.57 -1.00
N LYS A 90 4.85 -9.42 -0.48
CA LYS A 90 6.03 -9.00 0.28
C LYS A 90 6.91 -8.04 -0.54
N GLU A 91 7.11 -8.34 -1.82
CA GLU A 91 7.82 -7.45 -2.74
C GLU A 91 7.10 -6.11 -2.93
N PHE A 92 5.78 -6.12 -3.08
CA PHE A 92 5.01 -4.89 -3.22
C PHE A 92 5.03 -4.02 -1.95
N VAL A 93 4.89 -4.62 -0.77
CA VAL A 93 5.04 -3.91 0.52
C VAL A 93 6.45 -3.30 0.60
N LYS A 94 7.49 -4.05 0.23
CA LYS A 94 8.86 -3.52 0.20
C LYS A 94 8.99 -2.32 -0.75
N ILE A 95 8.43 -2.43 -1.96
CA ILE A 95 8.40 -1.33 -2.96
C ILE A 95 7.69 -0.10 -2.38
N LEU A 96 6.54 -0.28 -1.73
CA LEU A 96 5.76 0.80 -1.12
C LEU A 96 6.57 1.62 -0.11
N PHE A 97 7.38 0.94 0.71
CA PHE A 97 8.19 1.61 1.75
C PHE A 97 9.48 2.22 1.23
N THR A 98 10.09 1.65 0.19
CA THR A 98 11.46 2.01 -0.25
C THR A 98 11.52 2.84 -1.53
N SER A 99 10.40 3.03 -2.22
CA SER A 99 10.37 3.73 -3.51
C SER A 99 10.03 5.21 -3.39
N PHE A 100 10.55 6.01 -4.32
CA PHE A 100 9.94 7.29 -4.64
C PHE A 100 8.61 7.02 -5.34
N ILE A 101 7.55 7.66 -4.88
CA ILE A 101 6.20 7.43 -5.41
C ILE A 101 5.74 8.67 -6.14
N ARG A 102 5.46 8.52 -7.43
CA ARG A 102 4.96 9.59 -8.28
C ARG A 102 3.51 9.31 -8.62
N ILE A 103 2.63 10.21 -8.22
CA ILE A 103 1.21 10.18 -8.56
C ILE A 103 0.95 11.21 -9.66
N LYS A 104 0.43 10.73 -10.79
CA LYS A 104 -0.06 11.57 -11.87
C LYS A 104 -1.57 11.40 -11.98
N LYS A 105 -2.33 12.46 -11.70
CA LYS A 105 -3.80 12.47 -11.82
C LYS A 105 -4.22 13.28 -13.04
N TYR A 106 -5.24 12.80 -13.75
CA TYR A 106 -5.88 13.50 -14.85
C TYR A 106 -7.36 13.65 -14.50
N GLY A 107 -7.70 14.74 -13.81
CA GLY A 107 -9.01 14.92 -13.20
C GLY A 107 -9.36 13.77 -12.24
N LYS A 108 -10.64 13.38 -12.21
CA LYS A 108 -11.17 12.26 -11.41
C LYS A 108 -11.21 10.91 -12.13
N TYR A 109 -10.57 10.82 -13.29
CA TYR A 109 -10.82 9.75 -14.26
C TYR A 109 -9.66 8.80 -14.46
N TYR A 110 -8.43 9.29 -14.29
CA TYR A 110 -7.23 8.49 -14.46
C TYR A 110 -6.19 8.87 -13.42
N ILE A 111 -5.67 7.84 -12.74
CA ILE A 111 -4.59 7.97 -11.77
C ILE A 111 -3.52 6.96 -12.15
N LYS A 112 -2.30 7.44 -12.33
CA LYS A 112 -1.10 6.62 -12.50
C LYS A 112 -0.20 6.81 -11.31
N ILE A 113 0.08 5.72 -10.61
CA ILE A 113 1.05 5.67 -9.52
C ILE A 113 2.26 4.90 -10.03
N SER A 114 3.42 5.56 -10.06
CA SER A 114 4.67 4.92 -10.45
C SER A 114 5.64 4.91 -9.29
N PHE A 115 6.27 3.76 -9.06
CA PHE A 115 7.23 3.51 -8.00
C PHE A 115 8.62 3.45 -8.61
N PHE A 116 9.53 4.26 -8.09
CA PHE A 116 10.91 4.32 -8.54
C PHE A 116 11.86 3.91 -7.43
N ASN A 117 12.82 3.05 -7.75
CA ASN A 117 13.86 2.67 -6.79
C ASN A 117 14.83 3.84 -6.49
N GLN A 118 15.83 3.60 -5.65
CA GLN A 118 16.83 4.61 -5.27
C GLN A 118 17.64 5.12 -6.47
N LYS A 119 17.81 4.31 -7.52
CA LYS A 119 18.45 4.70 -8.80
C LYS A 119 17.52 5.47 -9.75
N ARG A 120 16.29 5.78 -9.32
CA ARG A 120 15.23 6.42 -10.13
C ARG A 120 14.74 5.58 -11.30
N GLU A 121 14.93 4.26 -11.26
CA GLU A 121 14.37 3.32 -12.23
C GLU A 121 12.94 2.96 -11.83
N CYS A 122 12.00 2.95 -12.78
CA CYS A 122 10.60 2.59 -12.51
C CYS A 122 10.47 1.08 -12.31
N VAL A 123 10.14 0.64 -11.09
CA VAL A 123 10.01 -0.78 -10.73
C VAL A 123 8.57 -1.28 -10.75
N LYS A 124 7.59 -0.39 -10.58
CA LYS A 124 6.17 -0.76 -10.63
C LYS A 124 5.31 0.41 -11.08
N THR A 125 4.19 0.13 -11.72
CA THR A 125 3.17 1.13 -12.04
C THR A 125 1.77 0.55 -11.81
N ILE A 126 0.93 1.29 -11.11
CA ILE A 126 -0.49 1.02 -10.90
C ILE A 126 -1.28 2.06 -11.68
N ARG A 127 -2.34 1.64 -12.36
CA ARG A 127 -3.23 2.52 -13.14
C ARG A 127 -4.66 2.28 -12.69
N TYR A 128 -5.32 3.36 -12.29
CA TYR A 128 -6.75 3.37 -12.06
C TYR A 128 -7.42 4.19 -13.17
N ILE A 129 -8.41 3.60 -13.84
CA ILE A 129 -9.15 4.21 -14.93
C ILE A 129 -10.63 4.09 -14.62
N LYS A 130 -11.32 5.23 -14.46
CA LYS A 130 -12.75 5.29 -14.15
C LYS A 130 -13.63 5.36 -15.41
N ILE A 131 -13.08 5.73 -16.56
CA ILE A 131 -13.81 5.83 -17.84
C ILE A 131 -12.93 5.36 -18.99
N ASN A 132 -13.49 4.57 -19.92
CA ASN A 132 -12.87 4.14 -21.18
C ASN A 132 -12.71 5.26 -22.24
N SER A 133 -12.82 6.55 -21.88
CA SER A 133 -12.80 7.64 -22.87
C SER A 133 -11.37 8.14 -23.06
N PHE A 134 -10.78 7.77 -24.20
CA PHE A 134 -9.42 8.10 -24.63
C PHE A 134 -9.17 9.57 -24.98
N SER A 135 -10.15 10.47 -24.82
CA SER A 135 -10.10 11.84 -25.33
C SER A 135 -10.29 12.86 -24.22
N LEU A 136 -9.25 13.12 -23.44
CA LEU A 136 -9.35 14.08 -22.35
C LEU A 136 -8.11 14.96 -22.24
N ASN A 137 -8.22 16.18 -22.75
CA ASN A 137 -7.31 17.32 -22.54
C ASN A 137 -7.35 17.81 -21.08
N PHE A 138 -7.21 16.91 -20.11
CA PHE A 138 -7.15 17.28 -18.71
C PHE A 138 -5.74 17.69 -18.32
N LYS A 139 -5.62 18.83 -17.65
CA LYS A 139 -4.37 19.25 -17.02
C LYS A 139 -3.98 18.22 -15.97
N ALA A 140 -2.85 17.56 -16.18
CA ALA A 140 -2.34 16.58 -15.25
C ALA A 140 -1.79 17.28 -14.00
N THR A 141 -2.15 16.79 -12.82
CA THR A 141 -1.42 17.11 -11.59
C THR A 141 -0.37 16.05 -11.35
N LEU A 142 0.81 16.48 -10.91
CA LEU A 142 1.94 15.61 -10.62
C LEU A 142 2.41 15.89 -9.20
N LYS A 143 2.49 14.85 -8.38
CA LYS A 143 3.07 14.92 -7.04
C LYS A 143 4.04 13.77 -6.86
N GLU A 144 5.18 14.06 -6.25
CA GLU A 144 6.19 13.06 -5.92
C GLU A 144 6.39 13.03 -4.41
N TYR A 145 6.51 11.81 -3.88
CA TYR A 145 6.77 11.53 -2.48
C TYR A 145 8.10 10.80 -2.38
N ALA A 146 8.91 11.19 -1.39
CA ALA A 146 10.12 10.47 -1.04
C ALA A 146 9.76 9.08 -0.46
N PRO A 147 10.72 8.12 -0.50
CA PRO A 147 10.60 6.85 0.20
C PRO A 147 10.17 7.05 1.65
N LEU A 148 9.29 6.17 2.14
CA LEU A 148 8.92 6.15 3.56
C LEU A 148 10.13 5.80 4.43
N TYR A 149 11.01 4.97 3.87
CA TYR A 149 12.26 4.52 4.44
C TYR A 149 13.36 4.53 3.37
N LEU A 150 14.50 5.13 3.72
CA LEU A 150 15.71 5.03 2.92
C LEU A 150 16.47 3.80 3.40
N SER A 151 16.46 2.72 2.61
CA SER A 151 17.43 1.64 2.81
C SER A 151 18.79 2.18 2.37
N TRP A 152 19.67 2.46 3.33
CA TRP A 152 21.08 2.75 3.08
C TRP A 152 21.82 1.46 2.69
#